data_AF-A0A954NW72-F1
#
_entry.id   AF-A0A954NW72-F1
#
_cell.length_a   1.000
_cell.length_b   1.000
_cell.length_c   1.000
_cell.angle_alpha   90.00
_cell.angle_beta   90.00
_cell.angle_gamma   90.00
#
_symmetry.space_group_name_H-M   'P 1'
#
loop_
_entity.id
_entity.type
_entity.pdbx_description
1 polymer ?
#
loop_
_entity_poly.entity_id
_entity_poly.type
_entity_poly.pdbx_seq_one_letter_code
_entity_poly.pdbx_strand_id
1 'polypeptide(L)'
;MDYSLKGGRFFREELAGEFDLSKNWPRTEATVAPVITLTGSVTHKKDDSEQRASGVVTYGVDERFWSMMQTSSSLPTGDEVILNRRLADGLGAEVGDEVSLIVEIPAAIPRDSLLGDRNENDTELVLTVAGIAEDETTPGRFGLNPAQQLPMNAFVSLDMLQQAIEVDHRAATPRNATEKPARVNGLFVQLHERADSEPPGLQDLNRELASNVLLEDLALRLVVNEEHGYVSLESEQMILDSAVAKAARQAAGELKLPYFALATLDGDEVKTTDLPDLDVLRSPVLVYLLNELWNPDDNEQFSMYSIAAGINFSDDSPFGPFEYIAGGPPQEAPAGSEIQVVVNDWLAEDLGIGVDDTFNTKYQEVGDRGDLPEINQSFKVTGVIKLTGPAADRGFSPEVEGITDAET
;
A
#
# COMPACT_ATOMS: atom_id res chain seq x y z
N MET A 1 -25.61 5.14 13.07
CA MET A 1 -24.70 4.41 12.17
C MET A 1 -25.24 3.00 12.02
N ASP A 2 -25.43 2.55 10.79
CA ASP A 2 -26.08 1.27 10.47
C ASP A 2 -25.08 0.26 9.90
N TYR A 3 -24.07 0.75 9.18
CA TYR A 3 -23.03 -0.10 8.59
C TYR A 3 -21.64 0.48 8.83
N SER A 4 -20.67 -0.41 8.98
CA SER A 4 -19.24 -0.11 9.04
C SER A 4 -18.54 -0.95 7.98
N LEU A 5 -17.99 -0.30 6.96
CA LEU A 5 -17.17 -0.90 5.92
C LEU A 5 -15.71 -0.68 6.31
N LYS A 6 -14.94 -1.75 6.48
CA LYS A 6 -13.53 -1.67 6.86
C LYS A 6 -12.65 -2.30 5.81
N GLY A 7 -11.58 -1.60 5.45
CA GLY A 7 -10.51 -2.16 4.64
C GLY A 7 -9.46 -2.83 5.53
N GLY A 8 -8.80 -3.87 5.01
CA GLY A 8 -7.52 -4.33 5.55
C GLY A 8 -6.35 -3.40 5.17
N ARG A 9 -6.63 -2.35 4.39
CA ARG A 9 -5.70 -1.38 3.83
C ARG A 9 -6.29 0.02 3.94
N PHE A 10 -5.43 1.02 3.79
CA PHE A 10 -5.84 2.39 3.57
C PHE A 10 -6.29 2.56 2.10
N PHE A 11 -7.31 3.37 1.88
CA PHE A 11 -7.91 3.70 0.58
C PHE A 11 -8.25 5.19 0.54
N ARG A 12 -8.55 5.73 -0.64
CA ARG A 12 -8.80 7.16 -0.83
C ARG A 12 -9.97 7.65 0.02
N GLU A 13 -9.81 8.80 0.67
CA GLU A 13 -10.91 9.44 1.38
C GLU A 13 -12.07 9.80 0.44
N GLU A 14 -11.75 10.14 -0.80
CA GLU A 14 -12.68 10.51 -1.86
C GLU A 14 -13.73 9.43 -2.12
N LEU A 15 -13.41 8.16 -1.85
CA LEU A 15 -14.35 7.04 -1.98
C LEU A 15 -15.62 7.24 -1.12
N ALA A 16 -15.52 7.97 0.00
CA ALA A 16 -16.68 8.33 0.81
C ALA A 16 -17.68 9.22 0.05
N GLY A 17 -17.19 10.12 -0.81
CA GLY A 17 -18.02 10.98 -1.66
C GLY A 17 -18.49 10.29 -2.94
N GLU A 18 -17.72 9.32 -3.44
CA GLU A 18 -18.09 8.51 -4.61
C GLU A 18 -19.16 7.45 -4.27
N PHE A 19 -19.28 7.06 -2.99
CA PHE A 19 -20.28 6.12 -2.48
C PHE A 19 -21.70 6.73 -2.40
N ASP A 20 -22.23 7.10 -3.57
CA ASP A 20 -23.55 7.71 -3.74
C ASP A 20 -24.65 6.66 -3.92
N LEU A 21 -25.30 6.31 -2.81
CA LEU A 21 -26.42 5.36 -2.80
C LEU A 21 -27.66 5.86 -3.56
N SER A 22 -27.77 7.16 -3.87
CA SER A 22 -28.95 7.72 -4.54
C SER A 22 -29.11 7.24 -5.98
N LYS A 23 -28.02 6.77 -6.63
CA LYS A 23 -28.05 6.22 -7.99
C LYS A 23 -28.96 5.00 -8.09
N ASN A 24 -28.81 4.07 -7.16
CA ASN A 24 -29.53 2.79 -7.14
C ASN A 24 -30.71 2.81 -6.15
N TRP A 25 -30.67 3.69 -5.14
CA TRP A 25 -31.76 3.94 -4.19
C TRP A 25 -32.09 5.44 -4.09
N PRO A 26 -32.83 6.02 -5.04
CA PRO A 26 -33.10 7.47 -5.11
C PRO A 26 -33.88 8.04 -3.92
N ARG A 27 -34.46 7.18 -3.07
CA ARG A 27 -35.21 7.56 -1.86
C ARG A 27 -34.40 7.38 -0.57
N THR A 28 -33.22 6.79 -0.66
CA THR A 28 -32.33 6.57 0.48
C THR A 28 -31.36 7.74 0.55
N GLU A 29 -31.53 8.58 1.57
CA GLU A 29 -30.50 9.54 1.94
C GLU A 29 -29.51 8.82 2.87
N ALA A 30 -28.22 9.05 2.69
CA ALA A 30 -27.21 8.45 3.54
C ALA A 30 -26.10 9.47 3.82
N THR A 31 -25.57 9.43 5.05
CA THR A 31 -24.30 10.06 5.36
C THR A 31 -23.24 8.98 5.35
N VAL A 32 -22.15 9.23 4.62
CA VAL A 32 -20.98 8.36 4.53
C VAL A 32 -19.82 9.14 5.12
N ALA A 33 -19.27 8.65 6.23
CA ALA A 33 -18.16 9.28 6.92
C ALA A 33 -16.88 8.47 6.72
N PRO A 34 -15.80 9.07 6.20
CA PRO A 34 -14.49 8.45 6.22
C PRO A 34 -13.91 8.51 7.64
N VAL A 35 -13.23 7.43 8.03
CA VAL A 35 -12.69 7.29 9.39
C VAL A 35 -11.36 6.56 9.33
N ILE A 36 -10.39 7.03 10.12
CA ILE A 36 -9.21 6.23 10.47
C ILE A 36 -9.47 5.57 11.82
N THR A 37 -9.37 4.25 11.87
CA THR A 37 -9.40 3.48 13.12
C THR A 37 -8.04 2.83 13.36
N LEU A 38 -7.37 3.22 14.44
CA LEU A 38 -6.09 2.64 14.88
C LEU A 38 -6.17 2.17 16.32
N THR A 39 -5.25 1.30 16.72
CA THR A 39 -5.06 0.91 18.12
C THR A 39 -3.83 1.61 18.67
N GLY A 40 -3.85 1.94 19.95
CA GLY A 40 -2.75 2.65 20.58
C GLY A 40 -2.77 2.60 22.10
N SER A 41 -2.00 3.50 22.69
CA SER A 41 -2.00 3.75 24.12
C SER A 41 -1.98 5.25 24.40
N VAL A 42 -2.62 5.65 25.51
CA VAL A 42 -2.63 7.04 25.96
C VAL A 42 -1.95 7.11 27.32
N THR A 43 -1.14 8.15 27.50
CA THR A 43 -0.44 8.47 28.73
C THR A 43 -0.83 9.86 29.20
N HIS A 44 -1.12 10.00 30.49
CA HIS A 44 -1.40 11.28 31.14
C HIS A 44 -0.41 11.49 32.29
N LYS A 45 0.26 12.65 32.32
CA LYS A 45 1.25 13.01 33.34
C LYS A 45 0.74 14.20 34.16
N LYS A 46 0.61 14.03 35.47
CA LYS A 46 0.16 15.08 36.41
C LYS A 46 0.92 15.00 37.72
N ASP A 47 1.58 16.09 38.12
CA ASP A 47 2.27 16.26 39.41
C ASP A 47 3.12 15.03 39.84
N ASP A 48 4.08 14.62 38.98
CA ASP A 48 4.96 13.44 39.13
C ASP A 48 4.29 12.04 39.04
N SER A 49 2.97 11.98 38.80
CA SER A 49 2.26 10.73 38.52
C SER A 49 2.04 10.53 37.01
N GLU A 50 2.30 9.33 36.52
CA GLU A 50 2.05 8.92 35.14
C GLU A 50 1.01 7.80 35.15
N GLN A 51 -0.11 8.03 34.46
CA GLN A 51 -1.13 7.01 34.20
C GLN A 51 -1.09 6.64 32.73
N ARG A 52 -1.21 5.35 32.43
CA ARG A 52 -1.19 4.83 31.07
C ARG A 52 -2.33 3.85 30.85
N ALA A 53 -2.99 4.00 29.70
CA ALA A 53 -4.00 3.07 29.20
C ALA A 53 -3.55 2.50 27.84
N SER A 54 -3.55 1.17 27.70
CA SER A 54 -3.22 0.47 26.45
C SER A 54 -4.44 -0.18 25.83
N GLY A 55 -4.41 -0.44 24.52
CA GLY A 55 -5.58 -0.98 23.81
C GLY A 55 -6.68 0.08 23.64
N VAL A 56 -6.26 1.35 23.54
CA VAL A 56 -7.14 2.47 23.20
C VAL A 56 -7.44 2.38 21.71
N VAL A 57 -8.72 2.50 21.34
CA VAL A 57 -9.12 2.61 19.94
C VAL A 57 -9.19 4.08 19.59
N THR A 58 -8.33 4.51 18.68
CA THR A 58 -8.27 5.88 18.18
C THR A 58 -9.09 5.99 16.92
N TYR A 59 -9.99 6.98 16.89
CA TYR A 59 -10.78 7.34 15.73
C TYR A 59 -10.39 8.73 15.24
N GLY A 60 -9.80 8.82 14.04
CA GLY A 60 -9.70 10.07 13.29
C GLY A 60 -11.02 10.34 12.59
N VAL A 61 -11.67 11.45 12.92
CA VAL A 61 -13.06 11.73 12.55
C VAL A 61 -13.25 13.16 12.04
N ASP A 62 -14.28 13.34 11.22
CA ASP A 62 -14.67 14.63 10.65
C ASP A 62 -16.13 15.00 10.99
N GLU A 63 -16.61 16.12 10.42
CA GLU A 63 -17.98 16.59 10.62
C GLU A 63 -19.03 15.56 10.19
N ARG A 64 -18.77 14.78 9.12
CA ARG A 64 -19.69 13.74 8.62
C ARG A 64 -19.87 12.68 9.70
N PHE A 65 -18.79 12.16 10.27
CA PHE A 65 -18.85 11.20 11.38
C PHE A 65 -19.53 11.82 12.60
N TRP A 66 -19.16 13.04 12.98
CA TRP A 66 -19.66 13.67 14.20
C TRP A 66 -21.15 13.95 14.14
N SER A 67 -21.68 14.26 12.95
CA SER A 67 -23.11 14.42 12.72
C SER A 67 -23.92 13.14 12.96
N MET A 68 -23.29 11.97 12.87
CA MET A 68 -23.91 10.67 13.17
C MET A 68 -24.01 10.38 14.67
N MET A 69 -23.30 11.14 15.49
CA MET A 69 -23.19 10.93 16.93
C MET A 69 -24.26 11.73 17.66
N GLN A 70 -24.98 11.07 18.58
CA GLN A 70 -25.87 11.79 19.50
C GLN A 70 -25.03 12.34 20.65
N THR A 71 -24.46 13.53 20.45
CA THR A 71 -23.64 14.23 21.44
C THR A 71 -23.86 15.74 21.39
N SER A 72 -23.64 16.41 22.52
CA SER A 72 -23.62 17.88 22.62
C SER A 72 -22.21 18.48 22.60
N SER A 73 -21.16 17.65 22.57
CA SER A 73 -19.77 18.08 22.44
C SER A 73 -19.47 18.53 21.01
N SER A 74 -18.60 19.53 20.86
CA SER A 74 -18.03 19.92 19.56
C SER A 74 -17.15 18.81 18.98
N LEU A 75 -16.98 18.81 17.65
CA LEU A 75 -15.98 17.98 16.97
C LEU A 75 -14.57 18.39 17.46
N PRO A 76 -13.65 17.45 17.74
CA PRO A 76 -12.26 17.80 18.08
C PRO A 76 -11.55 18.36 16.84
N THR A 77 -10.78 19.43 17.02
CA THR A 77 -10.04 20.11 15.94
C THR A 77 -8.56 20.22 16.26
N GLY A 78 -7.69 20.16 15.25
CA GLY A 78 -6.24 20.26 15.44
C GLY A 78 -5.73 19.26 16.49
N ASP A 79 -5.05 19.78 17.51
CA ASP A 79 -4.42 19.00 18.59
C ASP A 79 -5.39 18.66 19.74
N GLU A 80 -6.69 18.62 19.48
CA GLU A 80 -7.71 18.27 20.46
C GLU A 80 -8.03 16.76 20.44
N VAL A 81 -8.36 16.23 21.62
CA VAL A 81 -8.89 14.87 21.78
C VAL A 81 -10.16 14.87 22.62
N ILE A 82 -11.12 14.03 22.22
CA ILE A 82 -12.26 13.66 23.05
C ILE A 82 -12.06 12.23 23.53
N LEU A 83 -12.00 12.05 24.84
CA LEU A 83 -11.87 10.74 25.47
C LEU A 83 -13.25 10.25 25.87
N ASN A 84 -13.54 8.95 25.76
CA ASN A 84 -14.73 8.45 26.43
C ASN A 84 -14.52 8.35 27.95
N ARG A 85 -15.63 8.36 28.70
CA ARG A 85 -15.64 8.33 30.17
C ARG A 85 -14.71 7.27 30.74
N ARG A 86 -14.75 6.03 30.22
CA ARG A 86 -13.89 4.94 30.66
C ARG A 86 -12.40 5.24 30.54
N LEU A 87 -11.96 5.84 29.42
CA LEU A 87 -10.55 6.18 29.20
C LEU A 87 -10.13 7.35 30.08
N ALA A 88 -10.96 8.39 30.18
CA ALA A 88 -10.70 9.54 31.05
C ALA A 88 -10.54 9.12 32.52
N ASP A 89 -11.45 8.29 33.04
CA ASP A 89 -11.39 7.79 34.42
C ASP A 89 -10.16 6.91 34.66
N GLY A 90 -9.78 6.09 33.67
CA GLY A 90 -8.59 5.24 33.73
C GLY A 90 -7.27 6.02 33.74
N LEU A 91 -7.25 7.21 33.13
CA LEU A 91 -6.10 8.11 33.10
C LEU A 91 -6.12 9.16 34.22
N GLY A 92 -7.26 9.34 34.89
CA GLY A 92 -7.50 10.50 35.76
C GLY A 92 -7.38 11.83 35.00
N ALA A 93 -7.76 11.85 33.72
CA ALA A 93 -7.67 13.02 32.85
C ALA A 93 -8.98 13.83 32.87
N GLU A 94 -8.85 15.15 32.91
CA GLU A 94 -9.96 16.11 32.88
C GLU A 94 -9.90 16.99 31.61
N VAL A 95 -11.00 17.69 31.31
CA VAL A 95 -11.02 18.65 30.20
C VAL A 95 -9.99 19.76 30.46
N GLY A 96 -9.13 19.99 29.47
CA GLY A 96 -8.00 20.92 29.53
C GLY A 96 -6.67 20.29 29.93
N ASP A 97 -6.64 19.04 30.37
CA ASP A 97 -5.39 18.31 30.60
C ASP A 97 -4.73 17.95 29.24
N GLU A 98 -3.41 17.78 29.25
CA GLU A 98 -2.62 17.32 28.10
C GLU A 98 -2.35 15.81 28.21
N VAL A 99 -2.52 15.08 27.12
CA VAL A 99 -2.26 13.64 27.03
C VAL A 99 -1.38 13.30 25.84
N SER A 100 -0.53 12.29 25.99
CA SER A 100 0.26 11.71 24.91
C SER A 100 -0.45 10.47 24.38
N LEU A 101 -0.87 10.52 23.12
CA LEU A 101 -1.48 9.41 22.39
C LEU A 101 -0.44 8.80 21.45
N ILE A 102 -0.11 7.54 21.67
CA ILE A 102 0.75 6.75 20.79
C ILE A 102 -0.16 5.85 19.95
N VAL A 103 -0.13 5.99 18.62
CA VAL A 103 -0.87 5.13 17.69
C VAL A 103 0.05 4.16 16.98
N GLU A 104 -0.36 2.90 16.88
CA GLU A 104 0.36 1.87 16.13
C GLU A 104 -0.01 1.98 14.64
N ILE A 105 0.98 2.21 13.79
CA ILE A 105 0.83 2.28 12.34
C ILE A 105 0.97 0.86 11.75
N PRO A 106 -0.07 0.32 11.09
CA PRO A 106 0.03 -0.97 10.43
C PRO A 106 1.06 -0.91 9.30
N ALA A 107 1.80 -2.02 9.10
CA ALA A 107 2.77 -2.15 8.00
C ALA A 107 2.15 -2.00 6.59
N ALA A 108 0.82 -1.98 6.48
CA ALA A 108 0.08 -1.78 5.24
C ALA A 108 0.04 -0.32 4.74
N ILE A 109 0.58 0.65 5.49
CA ILE A 109 0.81 2.00 4.96
C ILE A 109 2.10 1.96 4.13
N PRO A 110 2.06 2.28 2.81
CA PRO A 110 3.28 2.38 1.99
C PRO A 110 4.27 3.32 2.66
N ARG A 111 5.44 2.81 3.06
CA ARG A 111 6.53 3.66 3.53
C ARG A 111 7.28 4.13 2.31
N ASP A 112 7.17 5.42 2.00
CA ASP A 112 7.94 6.07 0.92
C ASP A 112 9.47 6.08 1.19
N SER A 113 9.96 5.48 2.28
CA SER A 113 11.37 5.46 2.62
C SER A 113 11.91 4.03 2.71
N LEU A 114 12.48 3.58 1.60
CA LEU A 114 13.32 2.37 1.53
C LEU A 114 14.71 2.57 2.18
N LEU A 115 15.04 3.77 2.70
CA LEU A 115 16.41 4.11 3.11
C LEU A 115 16.50 4.87 4.45
N GLY A 116 15.44 4.84 5.25
CA GLY A 116 15.43 5.43 6.60
C GLY A 116 15.31 4.37 7.67
N ASP A 117 16.31 4.26 8.53
CA ASP A 117 16.30 3.46 9.76
C ASP A 117 15.27 4.06 10.74
N ARG A 118 13.98 3.81 10.51
CA ARG A 118 12.89 4.15 11.43
C ARG A 118 12.14 2.87 11.79
N ASN A 119 12.71 2.18 12.79
CA ASN A 119 12.12 1.06 13.52
C ASN A 119 10.91 1.45 14.41
N GLU A 120 10.35 2.65 14.24
CA GLU A 120 9.21 3.12 15.05
C GLU A 120 7.94 2.84 14.24
N ASN A 121 7.21 1.79 14.64
CA ASN A 121 5.88 1.44 14.10
C ASN A 121 4.78 2.29 14.76
N ASP A 122 5.16 3.37 15.43
CA ASP A 122 4.30 4.17 16.27
C ASP A 122 4.54 5.66 16.08
N THR A 123 3.46 6.44 16.13
CA THR A 123 3.49 7.91 16.12
C THR A 123 2.95 8.41 17.44
N GLU A 124 3.68 9.33 18.08
CA GLU A 124 3.25 10.03 19.29
C GLU A 124 2.59 11.38 18.95
N LEU A 125 1.40 11.60 19.52
CA LEU A 125 0.58 12.80 19.38
C LEU A 125 0.38 13.43 20.76
N VAL A 126 0.75 14.68 20.94
CA VAL A 126 0.47 15.43 22.17
C VAL A 126 -0.81 16.22 21.99
N LEU A 127 -1.84 15.92 22.78
CA LEU A 127 -3.21 16.39 22.55
C LEU A 127 -3.80 17.00 23.82
N THR A 128 -4.62 18.04 23.65
CA THR A 128 -5.41 18.64 24.73
C THR A 128 -6.78 17.97 24.81
N VAL A 129 -7.19 17.55 26.01
CA VAL A 129 -8.52 16.97 26.23
C VAL A 129 -9.58 18.06 26.09
N ALA A 130 -10.25 18.12 24.94
CA ALA A 130 -11.31 19.11 24.68
C ALA A 130 -12.68 18.68 25.24
N GLY A 131 -12.87 17.38 25.48
CA GLY A 131 -14.12 16.86 25.99
C GLY A 131 -14.03 15.43 26.50
N ILE A 132 -15.00 15.06 27.34
CA ILE A 132 -15.20 13.68 27.79
C ILE A 132 -16.59 13.24 27.31
N ALA A 133 -16.63 12.18 26.51
CA ALA A 133 -17.88 11.60 26.03
C ALA A 133 -18.50 10.68 27.08
N GLU A 134 -19.67 11.08 27.58
CA GLU A 134 -20.42 10.35 28.60
C GLU A 134 -21.00 9.05 28.09
N ASP A 135 -21.18 8.08 28.99
CA ASP A 135 -21.76 6.76 28.68
C ASP A 135 -23.19 6.87 28.12
N GLU A 136 -23.92 7.94 28.35
CA GLU A 136 -25.26 8.16 27.79
C GLU A 136 -25.22 8.60 26.31
N THR A 137 -24.06 9.04 25.81
CA THR A 137 -23.89 9.52 24.44
C THR A 137 -23.42 8.41 23.50
N THR A 138 -23.64 8.59 22.19
CA THR A 138 -23.13 7.63 21.20
C THR A 138 -21.60 7.46 21.24
N PRO A 139 -20.78 8.53 21.29
CA PRO A 139 -19.32 8.40 21.34
C PRO A 139 -18.81 7.69 22.61
N GLY A 140 -19.50 7.87 23.75
CA GLY A 140 -19.10 7.26 25.03
C GLY A 140 -19.10 5.73 25.02
N ARG A 141 -20.06 5.14 24.28
CA ARG A 141 -20.21 3.68 24.12
C ARG A 141 -19.83 3.17 22.75
N PHE A 142 -19.23 4.02 21.91
CA PHE A 142 -18.98 3.66 20.52
C PHE A 142 -18.09 2.41 20.44
N GLY A 143 -18.51 1.42 19.67
CA GLY A 143 -17.78 0.18 19.53
C GLY A 143 -18.32 -0.63 18.36
N LEU A 144 -17.41 -1.14 17.55
CA LEU A 144 -17.77 -1.85 16.31
C LEU A 144 -17.97 -3.35 16.53
N ASN A 145 -17.53 -3.85 17.69
CA ASN A 145 -17.70 -5.22 18.11
C ASN A 145 -18.64 -5.26 19.32
N PRO A 146 -19.64 -6.16 19.34
CA PRO A 146 -20.45 -6.38 20.53
C PRO A 146 -19.58 -6.96 21.65
N ALA A 147 -19.21 -6.14 22.63
CA ALA A 147 -18.41 -6.54 23.78
C ALA A 147 -19.13 -6.18 25.09
N GLN A 148 -19.00 -7.04 26.11
CA GLN A 148 -19.58 -6.79 27.44
C GLN A 148 -18.88 -5.63 28.19
N GLN A 149 -17.64 -5.31 27.78
CA GLN A 149 -16.87 -4.21 28.34
C GLN A 149 -16.86 -3.04 27.35
N LEU A 150 -17.16 -1.83 27.85
CA LEU A 150 -17.05 -0.61 27.06
C LEU A 150 -15.60 -0.45 26.57
N PRO A 151 -15.35 -0.17 25.28
CA PRO A 151 -14.00 0.09 24.79
C PRO A 151 -13.44 1.39 25.37
N MET A 152 -12.13 1.56 25.33
CA MET A 152 -11.47 2.84 25.61
C MET A 152 -11.27 3.56 24.29
N ASN A 153 -11.92 4.70 24.10
CA ASN A 153 -11.93 5.41 22.82
C ASN A 153 -11.32 6.79 22.97
N ALA A 154 -10.50 7.17 22.00
CA ALA A 154 -10.03 8.53 21.77
C ALA A 154 -10.51 8.98 20.38
N PHE A 155 -11.16 10.13 20.30
CA PHE A 155 -11.59 10.76 19.04
C PHE A 155 -10.72 11.98 18.78
N VAL A 156 -10.12 12.05 17.61
CA VAL A 156 -9.21 13.12 17.17
C VAL A 156 -9.64 13.63 15.79
N SER A 157 -9.11 14.78 15.37
CA SER A 157 -9.32 15.29 14.01
C SER A 157 -8.80 14.31 12.96
N LEU A 158 -9.60 14.02 11.93
CA LEU A 158 -9.19 13.19 10.79
C LEU A 158 -7.96 13.77 10.09
N ASP A 159 -8.00 15.05 9.72
CA ASP A 159 -6.91 15.74 9.02
C ASP A 159 -5.59 15.69 9.80
N MET A 160 -5.64 15.94 11.11
CA MET A 160 -4.45 15.88 11.97
C MET A 160 -3.88 14.46 12.02
N LEU A 161 -4.74 13.45 12.18
CA LEU A 161 -4.29 12.07 12.24
C LEU A 161 -3.71 11.60 10.90
N GLN A 162 -4.31 12.02 9.78
CA GLN A 162 -3.78 11.76 8.44
C GLN A 162 -2.38 12.33 8.26
N GLN A 163 -2.16 13.59 8.66
CA GLN A 163 -0.84 14.23 8.61
C GLN A 163 0.17 13.50 9.50
N ALA A 164 -0.23 13.13 10.72
CA ALA A 164 0.66 12.50 11.70
C ALA A 164 1.14 11.10 11.27
N ILE A 165 0.31 10.36 10.54
CA ILE A 165 0.69 9.04 9.99
C ILE A 165 1.08 9.11 8.51
N GLU A 166 1.29 10.32 7.98
CA GLU A 166 1.81 10.57 6.63
C GLU A 166 0.92 10.06 5.49
N VAL A 167 -0.40 10.05 5.68
CA VAL A 167 -1.41 9.66 4.68
C VAL A 167 -2.40 10.78 4.33
N ASP A 168 -2.01 12.02 4.58
CA ASP A 168 -2.71 13.22 4.15
C ASP A 168 -2.60 13.46 2.64
N HIS A 169 -3.46 14.34 2.12
CA HIS A 169 -3.38 14.76 0.73
C HIS A 169 -2.07 15.51 0.45
N ARG A 170 -1.31 15.06 -0.55
CA ARG A 170 -0.12 15.75 -1.06
C ARG A 170 -0.32 16.07 -2.52
N ALA A 171 -0.42 17.37 -2.83
CA ALA A 171 -0.48 17.84 -4.20
C ALA A 171 0.81 17.51 -4.97
N ALA A 172 0.68 17.26 -6.27
CA ALA A 172 1.82 17.10 -7.16
C ALA A 172 2.73 18.35 -7.10
N THR A 173 4.04 18.13 -7.01
CA THR A 173 5.08 19.16 -7.06
C THR A 173 6.04 18.87 -8.21
N PRO A 174 6.89 19.82 -8.63
CA PRO A 174 7.93 19.55 -9.62
C PRO A 174 8.91 18.44 -9.18
N ARG A 175 9.06 18.20 -7.88
CA ARG A 175 9.91 17.11 -7.33
C ARG A 175 9.16 15.79 -7.21
N ASN A 176 7.84 15.83 -7.08
CA ASN A 176 7.00 14.65 -7.02
C ASN A 176 5.76 14.88 -7.89
N ALA A 177 5.85 14.45 -9.14
CA ALA A 177 4.81 14.70 -10.14
C ALA A 177 3.50 13.94 -9.85
N THR A 178 3.51 13.00 -8.91
CA THR A 178 2.36 12.18 -8.55
C THR A 178 1.64 12.81 -7.36
N GLU A 179 0.38 13.19 -7.57
CA GLU A 179 -0.52 13.59 -6.50
C GLU A 179 -0.87 12.37 -5.63
N LYS A 180 -0.83 12.53 -4.30
CA LYS A 180 -1.22 11.49 -3.34
C LYS A 180 -2.51 11.94 -2.64
N PRO A 181 -3.66 11.29 -2.87
CA PRO A 181 -4.89 11.59 -2.16
C PRO A 181 -4.80 11.24 -0.66
N ALA A 182 -5.57 11.94 0.15
CA ALA A 182 -5.73 11.59 1.56
C ALA A 182 -6.30 10.17 1.69
N ARG A 183 -5.88 9.43 2.72
CA ARG A 183 -6.31 8.04 2.90
C ARG A 183 -7.02 7.81 4.23
N VAL A 184 -7.91 6.82 4.25
CA VAL A 184 -8.61 6.30 5.43
C VAL A 184 -8.71 4.78 5.37
N ASN A 185 -9.12 4.12 6.47
CA ASN A 185 -9.24 2.66 6.51
C ASN A 185 -10.66 2.16 6.87
N GLY A 186 -11.62 3.08 7.00
CA GLY A 186 -13.03 2.76 7.23
C GLY A 186 -13.97 3.78 6.62
N LEU A 187 -15.14 3.30 6.20
CA LEU A 187 -16.31 4.11 5.85
C LEU A 187 -17.46 3.70 6.76
N PHE A 188 -18.03 4.67 7.47
CA PHE A 188 -19.24 4.46 8.27
C PHE A 188 -20.44 5.06 7.55
N VAL A 189 -21.51 4.28 7.50
CA VAL A 189 -22.72 4.63 6.77
C VAL A 189 -23.88 4.73 7.75
N GLN A 190 -24.58 5.86 7.71
CA GLN A 190 -25.86 6.04 8.36
C GLN A 190 -26.92 6.29 7.30
N LEU A 191 -27.94 5.43 7.27
CA LEU A 191 -29.09 5.60 6.41
C LEU A 191 -30.10 6.52 7.10
N HIS A 192 -30.58 7.52 6.37
CA HIS A 192 -31.66 8.40 6.77
C HIS A 192 -32.94 7.89 6.08
N GLU A 193 -33.73 7.11 6.81
CA GLU A 193 -34.92 6.47 6.25
C GLU A 193 -35.99 7.50 5.85
N ARG A 194 -36.64 7.24 4.71
CA ARG A 194 -38.01 7.69 4.42
C ARG A 194 -38.91 6.45 4.39
N ALA A 195 -40.11 6.57 4.97
CA ALA A 195 -41.00 5.47 5.35
C ALA A 195 -41.46 4.47 4.26
N ASP A 196 -41.07 4.64 2.99
CA ASP A 196 -41.70 3.98 1.84
C ASP A 196 -40.72 3.22 0.91
N SER A 197 -39.51 2.85 1.36
CA SER A 197 -38.58 2.00 0.57
C SER A 197 -37.79 1.03 1.42
N GLU A 198 -37.58 -0.19 0.92
CA GLU A 198 -36.68 -1.17 1.52
C GLU A 198 -35.22 -0.66 1.43
N PRO A 199 -34.49 -0.56 2.56
CA PRO A 199 -33.12 -0.06 2.56
C PRO A 199 -32.16 -1.05 1.86
N PRO A 200 -31.03 -0.56 1.30
CA PRO A 200 -30.02 -1.45 0.73
C PRO A 200 -29.49 -2.43 1.77
N GLY A 201 -29.39 -3.71 1.41
CA GLY A 201 -28.75 -4.72 2.25
C GLY A 201 -27.22 -4.64 2.19
N LEU A 202 -26.53 -5.38 3.06
CA LEU A 202 -25.05 -5.43 3.08
C LEU A 202 -24.45 -5.85 1.72
N GLN A 203 -25.10 -6.78 1.02
CA GLN A 203 -24.65 -7.22 -0.31
C GLN A 203 -24.77 -6.13 -1.37
N ASP A 204 -25.80 -5.28 -1.24
CA ASP A 204 -26.02 -4.17 -2.14
C ASP A 204 -25.01 -3.06 -1.91
N LEU A 205 -24.71 -2.74 -0.63
CA LEU A 205 -23.65 -1.80 -0.26
C LEU A 205 -22.27 -2.29 -0.76
N ASN A 206 -21.96 -3.57 -0.61
CA ASN A 206 -20.71 -4.13 -1.14
C ASN A 206 -20.64 -4.06 -2.67
N ARG A 207 -21.77 -4.24 -3.37
CA ARG A 207 -21.82 -4.12 -4.84
C ARG A 207 -21.60 -2.67 -5.28
N GLU A 208 -22.23 -1.72 -4.61
CA GLU A 208 -22.03 -0.29 -4.86
C GLU A 208 -20.59 0.12 -4.58
N LEU A 209 -19.99 -0.37 -3.49
CA LEU A 209 -18.59 -0.09 -3.18
C LEU A 209 -17.69 -0.62 -4.30
N ALA A 210 -17.90 -1.87 -4.71
CA ALA A 210 -17.13 -2.50 -5.78
C ALA A 210 -17.24 -1.79 -7.13
N SER A 211 -18.31 -1.04 -7.41
CA SER A 211 -18.45 -0.25 -8.65
C SER A 211 -17.77 1.11 -8.60
N ASN A 212 -17.40 1.61 -7.42
CA ASN A 212 -16.75 2.92 -7.27
C ASN A 212 -15.26 2.81 -6.86
N VAL A 213 -14.81 1.64 -6.38
CA VAL A 213 -13.40 1.36 -6.06
C VAL A 213 -12.51 1.47 -7.30
N LEU A 214 -11.43 2.24 -7.18
CA LEU A 214 -10.36 2.34 -8.17
C LEU A 214 -9.17 1.45 -7.78
N LEU A 215 -8.22 1.27 -8.71
CA LEU A 215 -6.97 0.54 -8.43
C LEU A 215 -6.20 1.17 -7.26
N GLU A 216 -6.19 2.48 -7.17
CA GLU A 216 -5.51 3.22 -6.12
C GLU A 216 -6.08 2.95 -4.71
N ASP A 217 -7.38 2.68 -4.59
CA ASP A 217 -8.01 2.24 -3.33
C ASP A 217 -7.52 0.85 -2.88
N LEU A 218 -6.92 0.10 -3.80
CA LEU A 218 -6.32 -1.20 -3.56
C LEU A 218 -4.79 -1.12 -3.43
N ALA A 219 -4.21 0.10 -3.42
CA ALA A 219 -2.78 0.37 -3.50
C ALA A 219 -2.14 -0.20 -4.78
N LEU A 220 -2.88 -0.14 -5.90
CA LEU A 220 -2.45 -0.64 -7.21
C LEU A 220 -2.37 0.51 -8.21
N ARG A 221 -1.38 0.44 -9.12
CA ARG A 221 -1.26 1.37 -10.25
C ARG A 221 -0.98 0.61 -11.55
N LEU A 222 -1.41 1.19 -12.68
CA LEU A 222 -1.01 0.74 -14.00
C LEU A 222 0.10 1.65 -14.52
N VAL A 223 1.23 1.07 -14.89
CA VAL A 223 2.37 1.79 -15.48
C VAL A 223 2.50 1.36 -16.93
N VAL A 224 2.44 2.32 -17.84
CA VAL A 224 2.65 2.08 -19.27
C VAL A 224 4.12 2.27 -19.58
N ASN A 225 4.76 1.22 -20.11
CA ASN A 225 6.11 1.30 -20.65
C ASN A 225 6.00 1.39 -22.18
N GLU A 226 6.07 2.62 -22.72
CA GLU A 226 5.97 2.84 -24.16
C GLU A 226 7.20 2.34 -24.93
N GLU A 227 8.39 2.41 -24.32
CA GLU A 227 9.65 1.97 -24.92
C GLU A 227 9.64 0.46 -25.21
N HIS A 228 9.14 -0.31 -24.25
CA HIS A 228 9.03 -1.76 -24.34
C HIS A 228 7.61 -2.25 -24.64
N GLY A 229 6.65 -1.34 -24.88
CA GLY A 229 5.30 -1.64 -25.38
C GLY A 229 4.37 -2.41 -24.43
N TYR A 230 4.62 -2.47 -23.13
CA TYR A 230 3.76 -3.21 -22.19
C TYR A 230 3.08 -2.32 -21.14
N VAL A 231 2.10 -2.90 -20.45
CA VAL A 231 1.49 -2.31 -19.25
C VAL A 231 1.78 -3.20 -18.05
N SER A 232 2.35 -2.61 -17.01
CA SER A 232 2.61 -3.25 -15.72
C SER A 232 1.49 -2.92 -14.73
N LEU A 233 1.06 -3.91 -13.96
CA LEU A 233 0.25 -3.68 -12.77
C LEU A 233 1.18 -3.77 -11.55
N GLU A 234 1.32 -2.66 -10.85
CA GLU A 234 2.23 -2.53 -9.72
C GLU A 234 1.48 -2.30 -8.42
N SER A 235 2.11 -2.67 -7.31
CA SER A 235 1.61 -2.49 -5.95
C SER A 235 2.48 -1.50 -5.20
N GLU A 236 1.87 -0.50 -4.55
CA GLU A 236 2.59 0.43 -3.69
C GLU A 236 3.07 -0.24 -2.39
N GLN A 237 2.57 -1.43 -2.07
CA GLN A 237 2.91 -2.18 -0.86
C GLN A 237 4.09 -3.15 -1.05
N MET A 238 4.94 -2.93 -2.07
CA MET A 238 6.08 -3.76 -2.50
C MET A 238 5.73 -5.19 -2.95
N ILE A 239 4.61 -5.76 -2.49
CA ILE A 239 4.15 -7.11 -2.82
C ILE A 239 2.77 -7.04 -3.45
N LEU A 240 2.57 -7.82 -4.52
CA LEU A 240 1.27 -8.04 -5.14
C LEU A 240 0.72 -9.38 -4.68
N ASP A 241 -0.32 -9.35 -3.85
CA ASP A 241 -0.92 -10.56 -3.27
C ASP A 241 -1.42 -11.53 -4.35
N SER A 242 -1.34 -12.84 -4.07
CA SER A 242 -1.72 -13.90 -5.01
C SER A 242 -3.15 -13.79 -5.53
N ALA A 243 -4.11 -13.34 -4.72
CA ALA A 243 -5.49 -13.12 -5.13
C ALA A 243 -5.60 -11.94 -6.10
N VAL A 244 -4.87 -10.86 -5.83
CA VAL A 244 -4.77 -9.70 -6.73
C VAL A 244 -4.12 -10.10 -8.05
N ALA A 245 -3.00 -10.84 -8.02
CA ALA A 245 -2.32 -11.33 -9.22
C ALA A 245 -3.23 -12.21 -10.09
N LYS A 246 -4.05 -13.05 -9.45
CA LYS A 246 -5.02 -13.90 -10.14
C LYS A 246 -6.16 -13.07 -10.76
N ALA A 247 -6.71 -12.11 -10.02
CA ALA A 247 -7.77 -11.22 -10.51
C ALA A 247 -7.28 -10.34 -11.67
N ALA A 248 -6.08 -9.78 -11.55
CA ALA A 248 -5.43 -9.01 -12.61
C ALA A 248 -5.25 -9.83 -13.89
N ARG A 249 -4.76 -11.08 -13.77
CA ARG A 249 -4.63 -11.99 -14.92
C ARG A 249 -5.96 -12.33 -15.57
N GLN A 250 -7.02 -12.48 -14.78
CA GLN A 250 -8.36 -12.71 -15.30
C GLN A 250 -8.88 -11.46 -16.05
N ALA A 251 -8.78 -10.28 -15.43
CA ALA A 251 -9.21 -9.02 -16.02
C ALA A 251 -8.46 -8.71 -17.32
N ALA A 252 -7.15 -8.93 -17.37
CA ALA A 252 -6.35 -8.76 -18.58
C ALA A 252 -6.83 -9.67 -19.73
N GLY A 253 -7.20 -10.92 -19.41
CA GLY A 253 -7.77 -11.86 -20.39
C GLY A 253 -9.14 -11.42 -20.91
N GLU A 254 -10.01 -10.92 -20.03
CA GLU A 254 -11.34 -10.41 -20.39
C GLU A 254 -11.28 -9.13 -21.24
N LEU A 255 -10.34 -8.24 -20.92
CA LEU A 255 -10.12 -6.96 -21.63
C LEU A 255 -9.42 -7.13 -22.98
N LYS A 256 -8.90 -8.33 -23.28
CA LYS A 256 -8.15 -8.62 -24.52
C LYS A 256 -7.02 -7.61 -24.78
N LEU A 257 -6.34 -7.14 -23.73
CA LEU A 257 -5.32 -6.08 -23.83
C LEU A 257 -4.25 -6.49 -24.87
N PRO A 258 -4.19 -5.83 -26.04
CA PRO A 258 -3.28 -6.20 -27.11
C PRO A 258 -1.94 -5.48 -26.93
N TYR A 259 -0.83 -6.18 -27.17
CA TYR A 259 0.46 -5.54 -27.41
C TYR A 259 0.44 -4.83 -28.78
N PHE A 260 0.92 -3.58 -28.82
CA PHE A 260 1.20 -2.86 -30.06
C PHE A 260 2.46 -3.42 -30.71
N ALA A 261 2.31 -4.42 -31.59
CA ALA A 261 3.38 -4.75 -32.52
C ALA A 261 3.38 -3.70 -33.64
N LEU A 262 4.37 -2.80 -33.65
CA LEU A 262 4.72 -1.96 -34.80
C LEU A 262 5.05 -2.88 -35.99
N ALA A 263 4.07 -3.14 -36.85
CA ALA A 263 4.29 -3.67 -38.19
C ALA A 263 4.22 -2.49 -39.18
N THR A 264 5.37 -2.21 -39.80
CA THR A 264 5.52 -1.34 -40.96
C THR A 264 4.41 -1.55 -41.99
N LEU A 265 3.76 -0.45 -42.37
CA LEU A 265 2.83 -0.36 -43.49
C LEU A 265 3.52 -0.79 -44.78
N ASP A 266 3.05 -1.88 -45.39
CA ASP A 266 3.13 -2.03 -46.84
C ASP A 266 1.86 -2.76 -47.33
N GLY A 267 1.02 -2.04 -48.09
CA GLY A 267 -0.09 -2.59 -48.88
C GLY A 267 -1.49 -2.43 -48.27
N ASP A 268 -2.32 -1.65 -48.97
CA ASP A 268 -3.76 -1.46 -48.74
C ASP A 268 -4.56 -2.77 -48.86
N GLU A 269 -4.84 -3.44 -47.74
CA GLU A 269 -6.04 -4.29 -47.58
C GLU A 269 -6.29 -4.59 -46.10
N VAL A 270 -7.33 -4.00 -45.49
CA VAL A 270 -7.80 -4.41 -44.16
C VAL A 270 -8.77 -5.58 -44.33
N LYS A 271 -8.30 -6.80 -44.04
CA LYS A 271 -9.17 -7.96 -43.79
C LYS A 271 -9.31 -8.15 -42.28
N THR A 272 -10.47 -7.81 -41.74
CA THR A 272 -10.89 -8.26 -40.40
C THR A 272 -11.18 -9.76 -40.47
N THR A 273 -10.17 -10.57 -40.16
CA THR A 273 -10.35 -11.97 -39.83
C THR A 273 -10.57 -12.04 -38.33
N ASP A 274 -11.54 -12.82 -37.86
CA ASP A 274 -11.70 -13.13 -36.43
C ASP A 274 -10.32 -13.53 -35.87
N LEU A 275 -9.77 -12.70 -34.98
CA LEU A 275 -8.47 -12.96 -34.38
C LEU A 275 -8.60 -14.23 -33.52
N PRO A 276 -7.81 -15.29 -33.77
CA PRO A 276 -7.76 -16.43 -32.87
C PRO A 276 -7.28 -15.95 -31.49
N ASP A 277 -7.65 -16.66 -30.43
CA ASP A 277 -7.25 -16.40 -29.03
C ASP A 277 -5.85 -15.78 -28.95
N LEU A 278 -5.78 -14.45 -28.75
CA LEU A 278 -4.52 -13.73 -28.66
C LEU A 278 -3.89 -14.12 -27.31
N ASP A 279 -2.83 -14.93 -27.35
CA ASP A 279 -2.00 -15.20 -26.18
C ASP A 279 -1.34 -13.88 -25.76
N VAL A 280 -1.97 -13.16 -24.83
CA VAL A 280 -1.34 -12.03 -24.14
C VAL A 280 -0.16 -12.62 -23.35
N LEU A 281 1.05 -12.29 -23.78
CA LEU A 281 2.28 -12.65 -23.07
C LEU A 281 2.27 -11.98 -21.70
N ARG A 282 2.49 -12.79 -20.66
CA ARG A 282 2.38 -12.39 -19.25
C ARG A 282 3.65 -12.85 -18.54
N SER A 283 4.36 -11.92 -17.92
CA SER A 283 5.49 -12.25 -17.05
C SER A 283 5.21 -11.73 -15.64
N PRO A 284 5.15 -12.59 -14.60
CA PRO A 284 5.29 -12.11 -13.23
C PRO A 284 6.70 -11.54 -13.05
N VAL A 285 6.79 -10.39 -12.40
CA VAL A 285 8.05 -9.74 -12.08
C VAL A 285 8.06 -9.44 -10.60
N LEU A 286 9.12 -9.84 -9.90
CA LEU A 286 9.39 -9.42 -8.53
C LEU A 286 10.72 -8.68 -8.52
N VAL A 287 10.70 -7.40 -8.18
CA VAL A 287 11.90 -6.56 -8.10
C VAL A 287 12.29 -6.38 -6.66
N TYR A 288 13.59 -6.53 -6.36
CA TYR A 288 14.14 -6.40 -5.02
C TYR A 288 15.44 -5.60 -5.04
N LEU A 289 15.65 -4.74 -4.04
CA LEU A 289 16.90 -4.00 -3.85
C LEU A 289 17.84 -4.78 -2.94
N LEU A 290 19.02 -5.13 -3.45
CA LEU A 290 20.07 -5.78 -2.70
C LEU A 290 20.99 -4.73 -2.09
N ASN A 291 21.29 -4.86 -0.80
CA ASN A 291 22.14 -3.87 -0.10
C ASN A 291 23.58 -3.96 -0.59
N GLU A 292 24.10 -5.18 -0.71
CA GLU A 292 25.48 -5.46 -1.07
C GLU A 292 25.59 -6.80 -1.81
N LEU A 293 26.43 -6.85 -2.83
CA LEU A 293 26.86 -8.05 -3.53
C LEU A 293 28.38 -8.09 -3.52
N TRP A 294 28.99 -9.24 -3.31
CA TRP A 294 30.45 -9.36 -3.34
C TRP A 294 30.92 -10.70 -3.87
N ASN A 295 32.12 -10.68 -4.46
CA ASN A 295 32.84 -11.87 -4.84
C ASN A 295 33.45 -12.52 -3.58
N PRO A 296 33.09 -13.76 -3.23
CA PRO A 296 33.64 -14.43 -2.03
C PRO A 296 35.16 -14.70 -2.13
N ASP A 297 35.71 -14.74 -3.34
CA ASP A 297 37.13 -14.98 -3.58
C ASP A 297 37.96 -13.69 -3.64
N ASP A 298 37.30 -12.52 -3.77
CA ASP A 298 37.94 -11.21 -3.79
C ASP A 298 37.09 -10.13 -3.09
N ASN A 299 37.45 -9.82 -1.84
CA ASN A 299 36.72 -8.86 -1.01
C ASN A 299 36.85 -7.39 -1.48
N GLU A 300 37.69 -7.08 -2.46
CA GLU A 300 37.74 -5.74 -3.07
C GLU A 300 36.69 -5.58 -4.18
N GLN A 301 36.10 -6.67 -4.66
CA GLN A 301 35.10 -6.69 -5.73
C GLN A 301 33.70 -6.84 -5.15
N PHE A 302 33.03 -5.70 -4.98
CA PHE A 302 31.68 -5.61 -4.43
C PHE A 302 30.88 -4.51 -5.13
N SER A 303 29.57 -4.68 -5.17
CA SER A 303 28.60 -3.72 -5.70
C SER A 303 27.52 -3.45 -4.68
N MET A 304 27.12 -2.18 -4.54
CA MET A 304 26.13 -1.74 -3.55
C MET A 304 24.84 -1.32 -4.25
N TYR A 305 23.69 -1.51 -3.58
CA TYR A 305 22.39 -1.05 -4.05
C TYR A 305 22.00 -1.58 -5.44
N SER A 306 22.35 -2.83 -5.75
CA SER A 306 21.97 -3.43 -7.03
C SER A 306 20.56 -3.99 -6.98
N ILE A 307 19.94 -4.15 -8.15
CA ILE A 307 18.57 -4.60 -8.30
C ILE A 307 18.56 -6.05 -8.78
N ALA A 308 17.75 -6.89 -8.13
CA ALA A 308 17.45 -8.24 -8.57
C ALA A 308 16.00 -8.32 -9.03
N ALA A 309 15.77 -8.86 -10.24
CA ALA A 309 14.44 -9.09 -10.79
C ALA A 309 14.20 -10.58 -11.00
N GLY A 310 13.20 -11.12 -10.31
CA GLY A 310 12.65 -12.46 -10.58
C GLY A 310 11.71 -12.38 -11.79
N ILE A 311 12.14 -12.93 -12.92
CA ILE A 311 11.41 -12.91 -14.19
C ILE A 311 11.31 -14.31 -14.80
N ASN A 312 10.36 -14.48 -15.71
CA ASN A 312 10.35 -15.63 -16.61
C ASN A 312 11.17 -15.29 -17.86
N PHE A 313 12.26 -16.03 -18.10
CA PHE A 313 13.00 -15.90 -19.35
C PHE A 313 12.13 -16.36 -20.52
N SER A 314 11.92 -15.45 -21.47
CA SER A 314 11.09 -15.63 -22.65
C SER A 314 11.93 -15.43 -23.91
N ASP A 315 11.58 -16.11 -24.99
CA ASP A 315 12.08 -15.79 -26.33
C ASP A 315 11.18 -14.76 -27.04
N ASP A 316 10.00 -14.49 -26.48
CA ASP A 316 9.01 -13.60 -27.04
C ASP A 316 9.10 -12.17 -26.48
N SER A 317 9.02 -11.19 -27.38
CA SER A 317 8.93 -9.75 -27.07
C SER A 317 7.64 -9.43 -26.29
N PRO A 318 7.66 -8.50 -25.32
CA PRO A 318 8.79 -7.63 -24.94
C PRO A 318 9.69 -8.19 -23.83
N PHE A 319 9.39 -9.37 -23.28
CA PHE A 319 10.12 -9.96 -22.15
C PHE A 319 11.36 -10.76 -22.57
N GLY A 320 11.79 -10.59 -23.82
CA GLY A 320 12.87 -11.32 -24.46
C GLY A 320 12.93 -11.03 -25.97
N PRO A 321 13.84 -11.69 -26.70
CA PRO A 321 14.91 -12.54 -26.20
C PRO A 321 16.04 -11.72 -25.56
N PHE A 322 16.74 -12.32 -24.59
CA PHE A 322 17.94 -11.72 -23.99
C PHE A 322 19.20 -12.01 -24.81
N GLU A 323 20.08 -11.01 -24.97
CA GLU A 323 21.38 -11.19 -25.64
C GLU A 323 22.40 -11.78 -24.67
N TYR A 324 22.52 -13.10 -24.63
CA TYR A 324 23.55 -13.80 -23.86
C TYR A 324 24.92 -13.66 -24.54
N ILE A 325 25.90 -13.14 -23.81
CA ILE A 325 27.30 -13.11 -24.24
C ILE A 325 28.06 -14.35 -23.74
N ALA A 326 27.58 -14.99 -22.67
CA ALA A 326 28.07 -16.27 -22.17
C ALA A 326 26.94 -17.03 -21.43
N GLY A 327 27.00 -18.37 -21.46
CA GLY A 327 26.06 -19.21 -20.71
C GLY A 327 24.63 -19.18 -21.25
N GLY A 328 23.65 -19.26 -20.35
CA GLY A 328 22.22 -19.29 -20.69
C GLY A 328 21.30 -19.06 -19.48
N PRO A 329 19.96 -19.14 -19.69
CA PRO A 329 18.99 -18.93 -18.62
C PRO A 329 19.15 -19.97 -17.51
N PRO A 330 18.72 -19.65 -16.27
CA PRO A 330 18.67 -20.60 -15.18
C PRO A 330 17.84 -21.84 -15.57
N GLN A 331 18.26 -23.01 -15.08
CA GLN A 331 17.54 -24.26 -15.29
C GLN A 331 16.74 -24.63 -14.04
N GLU A 332 15.58 -25.28 -14.24
CA GLU A 332 14.82 -25.84 -13.12
C GLU A 332 15.67 -26.81 -12.31
N ALA A 333 15.80 -26.54 -11.01
CA ALA A 333 16.58 -27.34 -10.09
C ALA A 333 15.70 -27.80 -8.91
N PRO A 334 15.94 -29.00 -8.33
CA PRO A 334 15.25 -29.45 -7.13
C PRO A 334 15.41 -28.48 -5.96
N ALA A 335 14.42 -28.46 -5.06
CA ALA A 335 14.47 -27.67 -3.84
C ALA A 335 15.74 -27.99 -3.02
N GLY A 336 16.46 -26.94 -2.61
CA GLY A 336 17.75 -27.05 -1.89
C GLY A 336 18.99 -27.06 -2.78
N SER A 337 18.83 -26.95 -4.11
CA SER A 337 19.95 -26.68 -5.02
C SER A 337 20.42 -25.22 -4.90
N GLU A 338 21.62 -24.93 -5.41
CA GLU A 338 22.13 -23.57 -5.53
C GLU A 338 21.16 -22.69 -6.33
N ILE A 339 20.95 -21.46 -5.86
CA ILE A 339 20.07 -20.52 -6.54
C ILE A 339 20.81 -19.98 -7.77
N GLN A 340 20.26 -20.24 -8.94
CA GLN A 340 20.84 -19.86 -10.23
C GLN A 340 20.37 -18.47 -10.65
N VAL A 341 21.27 -17.67 -11.22
CA VAL A 341 21.00 -16.29 -11.64
C VAL A 341 21.73 -15.97 -12.94
N VAL A 342 21.19 -15.00 -13.67
CA VAL A 342 21.84 -14.37 -14.82
C VAL A 342 22.20 -12.94 -14.41
N VAL A 343 23.43 -12.52 -14.70
CA VAL A 343 23.91 -11.16 -14.42
C VAL A 343 24.10 -10.40 -15.73
N ASN A 344 24.01 -9.08 -15.69
CA ASN A 344 24.40 -8.27 -16.85
C ASN A 344 25.93 -8.16 -16.96
N ASP A 345 26.42 -7.76 -18.13
CA ASP A 345 27.84 -7.62 -18.46
C ASP A 345 28.56 -6.61 -17.57
N TRP A 346 27.90 -5.50 -17.19
CA TRP A 346 28.44 -4.53 -16.25
C TRP A 346 28.70 -5.14 -14.86
N LEU A 347 27.73 -5.83 -14.27
CA LEU A 347 27.86 -6.43 -12.94
C LEU A 347 28.88 -7.58 -12.93
N ALA A 348 28.95 -8.34 -14.02
CA ALA A 348 29.96 -9.39 -14.20
C ALA A 348 31.39 -8.81 -14.18
N GLU A 349 31.60 -7.66 -14.83
CA GLU A 349 32.88 -6.94 -14.82
C GLU A 349 33.19 -6.33 -13.44
N ASP A 350 32.19 -5.71 -12.79
CA ASP A 350 32.32 -5.05 -11.47
C ASP A 350 32.68 -6.04 -10.35
N LEU A 351 32.10 -7.24 -10.38
CA LEU A 351 32.38 -8.32 -9.41
C LEU A 351 33.51 -9.26 -9.86
N GLY A 352 33.97 -9.14 -11.12
CA GLY A 352 34.98 -10.03 -11.72
C GLY A 352 34.56 -11.49 -11.75
N ILE A 353 33.29 -11.75 -12.06
CA ILE A 353 32.68 -13.08 -12.09
C ILE A 353 32.22 -13.46 -13.51
N GLY A 354 32.22 -14.75 -13.81
CA GLY A 354 31.72 -15.32 -15.05
C GLY A 354 30.71 -16.45 -14.83
N VAL A 355 30.40 -17.17 -15.91
CA VAL A 355 29.55 -18.36 -15.84
C VAL A 355 30.20 -19.43 -14.96
N ASP A 356 29.38 -20.09 -14.15
CA ASP A 356 29.74 -21.08 -13.11
C ASP A 356 30.37 -20.51 -11.83
N ASP A 357 30.68 -19.22 -11.77
CA ASP A 357 31.13 -18.57 -10.54
C ASP A 357 29.96 -18.29 -9.58
N THR A 358 30.29 -17.99 -8.32
CA THR A 358 29.33 -17.63 -7.28
C THR A 358 29.61 -16.25 -6.71
N PHE A 359 28.56 -15.53 -6.35
CA PHE A 359 28.66 -14.32 -5.54
C PHE A 359 27.72 -14.41 -4.34
N ASN A 360 28.02 -13.64 -3.30
CA ASN A 360 27.16 -13.53 -2.14
C ASN A 360 26.42 -12.20 -2.18
N THR A 361 25.23 -12.19 -1.59
CA THR A 361 24.43 -10.99 -1.40
C THR A 361 24.06 -10.82 0.05
N LYS A 362 23.71 -9.57 0.37
CA LYS A 362 23.13 -9.15 1.62
C LYS A 362 21.88 -8.34 1.32
N TYR A 363 20.77 -8.73 1.89
CA TYR A 363 19.48 -8.07 1.69
C TYR A 363 18.60 -8.22 2.93
N GLN A 364 17.56 -7.41 3.04
CA GLN A 364 16.62 -7.50 4.14
C GLN A 364 15.43 -8.40 3.77
N GLU A 365 14.87 -9.14 4.71
CA GLU A 365 13.58 -9.81 4.48
C GLU A 365 12.50 -9.07 5.26
N VAL A 366 11.29 -8.97 4.71
CA VAL A 366 10.16 -8.38 5.45
C VAL A 366 9.68 -9.38 6.48
N GLY A 367 9.97 -9.14 7.75
CA GLY A 367 9.53 -9.95 8.88
C GLY A 367 8.07 -9.75 9.24
N ASP A 368 7.50 -10.70 10.00
CA ASP A 368 6.08 -10.75 10.38
C ASP A 368 5.59 -9.53 11.19
N ARG A 369 6.51 -8.69 11.70
CA ARG A 369 6.20 -7.51 12.51
C ARG A 369 6.78 -6.21 11.94
N GLY A 370 7.17 -6.21 10.65
CA GLY A 370 7.81 -5.07 10.02
C GLY A 370 9.27 -4.88 10.42
N ASP A 371 9.87 -5.86 11.09
CA ASP A 371 11.31 -5.96 11.23
C ASP A 371 11.95 -6.34 9.88
N LEU A 372 13.18 -5.87 9.66
CA LEU A 372 13.93 -6.06 8.42
C LEU A 372 15.24 -6.80 8.71
N PRO A 373 15.21 -8.09 9.11
CA PRO A 373 16.42 -8.87 9.34
C PRO A 373 17.29 -8.94 8.09
N GLU A 374 18.59 -8.74 8.29
CA GLU A 374 19.59 -8.86 7.23
C GLU A 374 19.95 -10.33 7.01
N ILE A 375 19.85 -10.78 5.75
CA ILE A 375 20.09 -12.15 5.32
C ILE A 375 21.22 -12.15 4.30
N ASN A 376 22.11 -13.14 4.44
CA ASN A 376 23.13 -13.44 3.45
C ASN A 376 22.71 -14.64 2.60
N GLN A 377 22.81 -14.51 1.27
CA GLN A 377 22.48 -15.58 0.34
C GLN A 377 23.54 -15.69 -0.76
N SER A 378 23.90 -16.92 -1.14
CA SER A 378 24.82 -17.19 -2.25
C SER A 378 24.03 -17.53 -3.52
N PHE A 379 24.50 -17.04 -4.66
CA PHE A 379 23.94 -17.29 -5.98
C PHE A 379 25.02 -17.81 -6.93
N LYS A 380 24.61 -18.66 -7.87
CA LYS A 380 25.46 -19.20 -8.94
C LYS A 380 25.10 -18.59 -10.28
N VAL A 381 26.10 -18.06 -10.99
CA VAL A 381 25.92 -17.45 -12.31
C VAL A 381 25.79 -18.53 -13.39
N THR A 382 24.68 -18.53 -14.12
CA THR A 382 24.46 -19.46 -15.27
C THR A 382 24.62 -18.78 -16.61
N GLY A 383 24.52 -17.45 -16.65
CA GLY A 383 24.64 -16.68 -17.87
C GLY A 383 25.02 -15.23 -17.60
N VAL A 384 25.66 -14.63 -18.60
CA VAL A 384 25.93 -13.19 -18.64
C VAL A 384 25.21 -12.62 -19.86
N ILE A 385 24.37 -11.62 -19.64
CA ILE A 385 23.60 -10.93 -20.68
C ILE A 385 24.15 -9.53 -20.90
N LYS A 386 24.06 -9.04 -22.12
CA LYS A 386 24.39 -7.65 -22.43
C LYS A 386 23.32 -6.72 -21.88
N LEU A 387 23.72 -5.59 -21.27
CA LEU A 387 22.79 -4.57 -20.78
C LEU A 387 22.15 -3.75 -21.92
N THR A 388 21.34 -4.41 -22.75
CA THR A 388 20.62 -3.83 -23.89
C THR A 388 19.28 -4.54 -24.10
N GLY A 389 18.33 -3.89 -24.77
CA GLY A 389 17.01 -4.49 -25.05
C GLY A 389 16.26 -4.81 -23.74
N PRO A 390 15.64 -6.00 -23.60
CA PRO A 390 14.92 -6.38 -22.37
C PRO A 390 15.76 -6.32 -21.08
N ALA A 391 17.10 -6.50 -21.19
CA ALA A 391 17.99 -6.40 -20.02
C ALA A 391 18.17 -4.97 -19.51
N ALA A 392 17.94 -3.97 -20.35
CA ALA A 392 18.09 -2.54 -20.02
C ALA A 392 16.74 -1.88 -19.67
N ASP A 393 15.67 -2.66 -19.54
CA ASP A 393 14.34 -2.16 -19.22
C ASP A 393 14.30 -1.53 -17.83
N ARG A 394 14.08 -0.21 -17.80
CA ARG A 394 13.99 0.58 -16.56
C ARG A 394 12.78 0.21 -15.73
N GLY A 395 11.76 -0.44 -16.30
CA GLY A 395 10.61 -0.97 -15.56
C GLY A 395 10.97 -2.08 -14.57
N PHE A 396 12.17 -2.65 -14.65
CA PHE A 396 12.70 -3.55 -13.62
C PHE A 396 13.38 -2.83 -12.46
N SER A 397 13.44 -1.50 -12.47
CA SER A 397 13.99 -0.70 -11.38
C SER A 397 12.87 -0.01 -10.61
N PRO A 398 12.85 -0.09 -9.27
CA PRO A 398 11.86 0.64 -8.50
C PRO A 398 12.11 2.15 -8.64
N GLU A 399 11.05 2.93 -8.74
CA GLU A 399 11.16 4.39 -8.63
C GLU A 399 11.47 4.74 -7.17
N VAL A 400 12.55 5.49 -6.96
CA VAL A 400 12.94 6.00 -5.64
C VAL A 400 12.93 7.52 -5.70
N GLU A 401 11.91 8.10 -5.07
CA GLU A 401 11.68 9.55 -5.03
C GLU A 401 12.94 10.30 -4.57
N GLY A 402 13.40 11.25 -5.37
CA GLY A 402 14.61 12.03 -5.15
C GLY A 402 15.93 11.40 -5.63
N ILE A 403 15.92 10.15 -6.13
CA ILE A 403 17.09 9.48 -6.71
C ILE A 403 16.88 9.18 -8.20
N THR A 404 15.73 8.60 -8.57
CA THR A 404 15.44 8.22 -9.97
C THR A 404 14.94 9.37 -10.85
N ASP A 405 14.48 10.44 -10.22
CA ASP A 405 13.82 11.63 -10.78
C ASP A 405 14.73 12.87 -10.76
N ALA A 406 15.98 12.70 -10.31
CA ALA A 406 17.00 13.74 -10.41
C ALA A 406 17.46 13.90 -11.87
N GLU A 407 17.24 15.08 -12.45
CA GLU A 407 17.86 15.46 -13.72
C GLU A 407 19.39 15.39 -13.59
N THR A 408 20.04 14.51 -14.37
CA THR A 408 21.49 14.57 -14.65
C THR A 408 21.83 15.64 -15.67
#